data_AF-A0A7I7YA37-F1
#
_entry.id   AF-A0A7I7YA37-F1
#
_cell.length_a   1.000
_cell.length_b   1.000
_cell.length_c   1.000
_cell.angle_alpha   90.00
_cell.angle_beta   90.00
_cell.angle_gamma   90.00
#
_symmetry.space_group_name_H-M   'P 1'
#
loop_
_entity.id
_entity.type
_entity.pdbx_description
1 polymer ?
#
loop_
_entity_poly.entity_id
_entity_poly.type
_entity_poly.pdbx_seq_one_letter_code
_entity_poly.pdbx_strand_id
1 'polypeptide(L)'
;MVHPFIFSYTHHLNGLNKDRGCTAPGCDVPGYWSEVHHVDDWATGGQTDADKLTFACPANHKLVGKGWTTRKLPNGRTEWIPPPNLDHGQARTNDYHHPERMFDDDDPG
;
A
#
# COMPACT_ATOMS: atom_id res chain seq x y z
N MET A 1 18.75 -11.36 -8.05
CA MET A 1 20.04 -10.64 -7.87
C MET A 1 19.73 -9.42 -7.02
N VAL A 2 20.10 -9.45 -5.74
CA VAL A 2 19.83 -8.38 -4.78
C VAL A 2 20.91 -7.30 -4.91
N HIS A 3 20.54 -6.07 -5.28
CA HIS A 3 21.43 -4.91 -5.23
C HIS A 3 20.97 -3.95 -4.11
N PRO A 4 21.91 -3.30 -3.43
CA PRO A 4 21.68 -2.61 -2.16
C PRO A 4 20.83 -1.35 -2.32
N PHE A 5 20.08 -1.05 -1.25
CA PHE A 5 19.27 0.13 -1.05
C PHE A 5 20.05 1.43 -1.32
N ILE A 6 19.70 2.15 -2.39
CA ILE A 6 20.07 3.57 -2.53
C ILE A 6 18.81 4.38 -2.31
N PHE A 7 18.61 4.82 -1.06
CA PHE A 7 17.69 5.90 -0.73
C PHE A 7 18.31 7.20 -1.24
N SER A 8 17.69 7.85 -2.24
CA SER A 8 18.08 9.22 -2.60
C SER A 8 17.59 10.16 -1.50
N TYR A 9 18.53 10.85 -0.86
CA TYR A 9 18.30 11.77 0.24
C TYR A 9 17.49 12.96 -0.28
N THR A 10 16.46 13.35 0.48
CA THR A 10 15.60 14.53 0.24
C THR A 10 14.44 14.33 -0.73
N HIS A 11 13.43 13.54 -0.35
CA HIS A 11 12.00 13.95 -0.39
C HIS A 11 11.12 12.96 0.43
N HIS A 12 10.47 13.51 1.47
CA HIS A 12 9.27 13.01 2.16
C HIS A 12 9.20 11.52 2.52
N LEU A 13 9.85 11.08 3.61
CA LEU A 13 9.63 9.76 4.25
C LEU A 13 8.20 9.55 4.83
N ASN A 14 7.25 10.43 4.52
CA ASN A 14 5.97 10.52 5.23
C ASN A 14 4.93 9.50 4.75
N GLY A 15 4.96 9.05 3.49
CA GLY A 15 3.95 8.13 2.92
C GLY A 15 3.98 6.76 3.58
N LEU A 16 5.16 6.12 3.65
CA LEU A 16 5.32 4.79 4.25
C LEU A 16 5.06 4.78 5.77
N ASN A 17 5.47 5.83 6.48
CA ASN A 17 5.22 5.97 7.92
C ASN A 17 3.71 6.11 8.23
N LYS A 18 2.93 6.63 7.28
CA LYS A 18 1.48 6.74 7.41
C LYS A 18 0.76 5.40 7.25
N ASP A 19 1.33 4.36 6.65
CA ASP A 19 0.60 3.10 6.43
C ASP A 19 0.50 2.25 7.71
N ARG A 20 1.48 2.34 8.62
CA ARG A 20 1.61 1.63 9.91
C ARG A 20 1.56 0.08 9.85
N GLY A 21 1.15 -0.51 8.74
CA GLY A 21 1.15 -1.94 8.46
C GLY A 21 0.71 -2.26 7.05
N CYS A 22 0.40 -3.53 6.79
CA CYS A 22 0.01 -3.96 5.45
C CYS A 22 -1.24 -3.21 5.00
N THR A 23 -1.18 -2.57 3.84
CA THR A 23 -2.29 -1.76 3.32
C THR A 23 -3.42 -2.55 2.67
N ALA A 24 -3.28 -3.87 2.55
CA ALA A 24 -4.31 -4.72 1.97
C ALA A 24 -5.54 -4.77 2.88
N PRO A 25 -6.76 -4.66 2.34
CA PRO A 25 -7.98 -4.60 3.13
C PRO A 25 -8.08 -5.73 4.17
N GLY A 26 -8.31 -5.36 5.42
CA GLY A 26 -8.49 -6.30 6.53
C GLY A 26 -7.23 -7.05 7.00
N CYS A 27 -6.05 -6.73 6.46
CA CYS A 27 -4.80 -7.33 6.93
C CYS A 27 -4.35 -6.66 8.23
N ASP A 28 -3.92 -7.46 9.20
CA ASP A 28 -3.45 -7.01 10.51
C ASP A 28 -1.91 -7.06 10.66
N VAL A 29 -1.20 -7.46 9.60
CA VAL A 29 0.25 -7.64 9.64
C VAL A 29 0.92 -6.27 9.82
N PRO A 30 1.73 -6.07 10.89
CA PRO A 30 2.35 -4.79 11.17
C PRO A 30 3.42 -4.42 10.14
N GLY A 31 3.78 -3.14 10.09
CA GLY A 31 4.77 -2.64 9.12
C GLY A 31 6.13 -3.33 9.23
N TYR A 32 6.52 -3.75 10.44
CA TYR A 32 7.77 -4.48 10.67
C TYR A 32 7.83 -5.87 9.97
N TRP A 33 6.67 -6.45 9.63
CA TRP A 33 6.55 -7.69 8.87
C TRP A 33 6.04 -7.46 7.45
N SER A 34 6.11 -6.22 6.98
CA SER A 34 5.70 -5.83 5.64
C SER A 34 6.90 -5.44 4.78
N GLU A 35 6.75 -5.68 3.48
CA GLU A 35 7.70 -5.29 2.46
C GLU A 35 7.25 -3.96 1.84
N VAL A 36 8.21 -3.19 1.34
CA VAL A 36 7.92 -1.97 0.56
C VAL A 36 7.56 -2.39 -0.86
N HIS A 37 6.31 -2.13 -1.25
CA HIS A 37 5.79 -2.36 -2.58
C HIS A 37 5.76 -1.04 -3.36
N HIS A 38 6.30 -1.04 -4.58
CA HIS A 38 6.16 0.09 -5.50
C HIS A 38 4.80 -0.03 -6.20
N VAL A 39 3.98 1.01 -6.06
CA VAL A 39 2.63 1.05 -6.64
C VAL A 39 2.69 1.20 -8.17
N ASP A 40 3.71 1.92 -8.67
CA ASP A 40 4.09 1.89 -10.08
C ASP A 40 5.19 0.83 -10.28
N ASP A 41 5.03 -0.05 -11.26
CA ASP A 41 5.96 -1.16 -11.47
C ASP A 41 7.40 -0.66 -11.61
N TRP A 42 8.30 -1.16 -10.74
CA TRP A 42 9.72 -0.82 -10.77
C TRP A 42 10.33 -1.00 -12.16
N ALA A 43 9.92 -2.06 -12.86
CA ALA A 43 10.37 -2.39 -14.21
C ALA A 43 10.05 -1.30 -15.25
N THR A 44 9.08 -0.43 -14.98
CA THR A 44 8.68 0.70 -15.83
C THR A 44 9.28 2.04 -15.41
N GLY A 45 10.18 2.05 -14.43
CA GLY A 45 10.81 3.28 -13.90
C GLY A 45 10.07 3.88 -12.70
N GLY A 46 9.39 3.05 -11.91
CA GLY A 46 8.75 3.48 -10.67
C GLY A 46 9.73 4.24 -9.77
N GLN A 47 9.38 5.47 -9.41
CA GLN A 47 10.23 6.31 -8.56
C GLN A 47 10.16 5.83 -7.11
N THR A 48 11.29 5.89 -6.40
CA THR A 48 11.36 5.65 -4.95
C THR A 48 10.84 6.85 -4.14
N ASP A 49 9.81 7.52 -4.64
CA ASP A 49 9.12 8.56 -3.89
C ASP A 49 8.20 7.87 -2.88
N ALA A 50 8.22 8.28 -1.61
CA ALA A 50 7.40 7.59 -0.60
C ALA A 50 5.89 7.66 -0.90
N ASP A 51 5.47 8.64 -1.69
CA ASP A 51 4.09 8.78 -2.18
C ASP A 51 3.74 7.75 -3.26
N LYS A 52 4.72 6.97 -3.73
CA LYS A 52 4.60 5.86 -4.68
C LYS A 52 4.89 4.49 -4.04
N LEU A 53 5.15 4.47 -2.73
CA LEU A 53 5.44 3.27 -1.96
C LEU A 53 4.29 2.92 -1.03
N THR A 54 4.09 1.63 -0.78
CA THR A 54 3.07 1.14 0.15
C THR A 54 3.58 -0.09 0.90
N PHE A 55 3.10 -0.34 2.11
CA PHE A 55 3.37 -1.60 2.79
C PHE A 55 2.48 -2.75 2.30
N ALA A 56 3.10 -3.89 2.01
CA ALA A 56 2.44 -5.15 1.72
C ALA A 56 3.14 -6.30 2.44
N CYS A 57 2.41 -7.12 3.19
CA CYS A 57 2.99 -8.33 3.79
C CYS A 57 3.39 -9.34 2.70
N PRO A 58 4.32 -10.28 2.97
CA PRO A 58 4.79 -11.23 1.96
C PRO A 58 3.68 -12.05 1.29
N ALA A 59 2.56 -12.30 1.97
CA ALA A 59 1.41 -13.01 1.41
C ALA A 59 0.67 -12.13 0.38
N ASN A 60 0.33 -10.90 0.76
CA ASN A 60 -0.43 -9.99 -0.11
C ASN A 60 0.43 -9.43 -1.25
N HIS A 61 1.73 -9.19 -1.01
CA HIS A 61 2.64 -8.72 -2.05
C HIS A 61 2.72 -9.70 -3.23
N LYS A 62 2.70 -11.02 -2.96
CA LYS A 62 2.69 -12.07 -4.00
C LYS A 62 1.44 -12.07 -4.89
N LEU A 63 0.36 -11.43 -4.46
CA LEU A 63 -0.89 -11.32 -5.21
C LEU A 63 -0.85 -10.17 -6.21
N VAL A 64 -0.04 -9.13 -5.94
CA VAL A 64 0.12 -8.01 -6.87
C VAL A 64 0.73 -8.50 -8.18
N GLY A 65 0.14 -8.08 -9.31
CA GLY A 65 0.49 -8.57 -10.64
C GLY A 65 -0.10 -9.94 -10.99
N LYS A 66 -0.79 -10.61 -10.04
CA LYS A 66 -1.55 -11.86 -10.25
C LYS A 66 -3.07 -11.61 -10.18
N GLY A 67 -3.51 -10.54 -10.83
CA GLY A 67 -4.91 -10.11 -10.84
C GLY A 67 -5.23 -9.02 -9.83
N TRP A 68 -4.41 -8.86 -8.77
CA TRP A 68 -4.50 -7.70 -7.88
C TRP A 68 -3.58 -6.59 -8.36
N THR A 69 -4.06 -5.35 -8.27
CA THR A 69 -3.27 -4.14 -8.54
C THR A 69 -3.45 -3.15 -7.40
N THR A 70 -2.50 -2.22 -7.23
CA THR A 70 -2.60 -1.17 -6.22
C THR A 70 -2.56 0.20 -6.89
N ARG A 71 -3.19 1.20 -6.27
CA ARG A 71 -3.01 2.62 -6.64
C ARG A 71 -3.04 3.52 -5.41
N LYS A 72 -2.31 4.64 -5.46
CA LYS A 72 -2.37 5.65 -4.40
C LYS A 72 -3.52 6.61 -4.66
N LEU A 73 -4.32 6.85 -3.63
CA LEU A 73 -5.42 7.82 -3.63
C LEU A 73 -4.91 9.22 -3.28
N PRO A 74 -5.63 10.31 -3.64
CA PRO A 74 -5.24 11.67 -3.30
C PRO A 74 -5.09 11.94 -1.80
N ASN A 75 -5.79 11.17 -0.95
CA ASN A 75 -5.69 11.22 0.51
C ASN A 75 -4.48 10.43 1.06
N GLY A 76 -3.65 9.84 0.19
CA GLY A 76 -2.46 9.06 0.55
C GLY A 76 -2.73 7.59 0.90
N ARG A 77 -3.99 7.15 0.95
CA ARG A 77 -4.34 5.74 1.16
C ARG A 77 -3.98 4.91 -0.07
N THR A 78 -3.71 3.63 0.14
CA THR A 78 -3.50 2.66 -0.94
C THR A 78 -4.78 1.91 -1.20
N GLU A 79 -5.31 2.04 -2.42
CA GLU A 79 -6.41 1.21 -2.90
C GLU A 79 -5.86 -0.08 -3.51
N TRP A 80 -6.40 -1.21 -3.08
CA TRP A 80 -6.19 -2.54 -3.63
C TRP A 80 -7.37 -2.90 -4.53
N ILE A 81 -7.09 -3.03 -5.82
CA ILE A 81 -8.08 -3.33 -6.84
C ILE A 81 -8.07 -4.86 -7.07
N PRO A 82 -9.17 -5.56 -6.79
CA PRO A 82 -9.30 -7.00 -6.99
C PRO A 82 -9.37 -7.36 -8.49
N PRO A 83 -9.07 -8.62 -8.86
CA PRO A 83 -9.42 -9.10 -10.19
C PRO A 83 -10.95 -9.10 -10.37
N PRO A 84 -11.48 -8.97 -11.60
CA PRO A 84 -12.93 -8.78 -11.84
C PRO A 84 -13.83 -9.85 -11.22
N ASN A 85 -13.36 -11.09 -11.12
CA ASN A 85 -14.12 -12.20 -10.54
C ASN A 85 -14.18 -12.19 -9.01
N LEU A 86 -13.39 -11.33 -8.36
CA LEU A 86 -13.37 -11.12 -6.91
C LEU A 86 -13.83 -9.70 -6.53
N ASP A 87 -14.32 -8.90 -7.48
CA ASP A 87 -14.84 -7.55 -7.21
C ASP A 87 -16.32 -7.63 -6.85
N HIS A 88 -16.60 -7.65 -5.55
CA HIS A 88 -17.94 -7.82 -4.98
C HIS A 88 -18.38 -6.63 -4.11
N GLY A 89 -17.73 -5.47 -4.26
CA GLY A 89 -18.01 -4.28 -3.47
C GLY A 89 -17.40 -4.29 -2.07
N GLN A 90 -16.40 -5.14 -1.82
CA GLN A 90 -15.61 -5.11 -0.59
C GLN A 90 -14.78 -3.82 -0.46
N ALA A 91 -14.39 -3.49 0.77
CA ALA A 91 -13.43 -2.42 1.04
C ALA A 91 -12.14 -2.64 0.25
N ARG A 92 -11.59 -1.54 -0.28
CA ARG A 92 -10.37 -1.55 -1.09
C ARG A 92 -9.18 -0.90 -0.40
N THR A 93 -9.38 -0.35 0.78
CA THR A 93 -8.36 0.24 1.65
C THR A 93 -8.34 -0.51 2.98
N ASN A 94 -7.30 -0.29 3.78
CA ASN A 94 -7.18 -0.88 5.11
C ASN A 94 -7.16 0.18 6.21
N ASP A 95 -8.13 0.11 7.11
CA ASP A 95 -8.22 0.96 8.30
C ASP A 95 -7.84 0.23 9.59
N TYR A 96 -7.44 -1.04 9.54
CA TYR A 96 -7.03 -1.82 10.72
C TYR A 96 -5.91 -1.12 11.50
N HIS A 97 -4.92 -0.54 10.80
CA HIS A 97 -3.81 0.18 11.42
C HIS A 97 -4.12 1.66 11.74
N HIS A 98 -5.36 2.09 11.43
CA HIS A 98 -5.85 3.46 11.59
C HIS A 98 -7.24 3.50 12.23
N PRO A 99 -7.39 2.98 13.45
CA PRO A 99 -8.68 2.98 14.13
C PRO A 99 -9.26 4.39 14.29
N GLU A 100 -8.41 5.43 14.32
CA GLU A 100 -8.86 6.83 14.35
C GLU A 100 -9.81 7.19 13.20
N ARG A 101 -9.64 6.61 12.00
CA ARG A 101 -10.45 6.92 10.81
C ARG A 101 -11.87 6.39 10.89
N MET A 102 -12.13 5.39 11.73
CA MET A 102 -13.49 4.87 11.93
C MET A 102 -14.39 5.86 12.67
N PHE A 103 -13.82 6.90 13.27
CA PHE A 103 -14.52 7.91 14.04
C PHE A 103 -14.60 9.27 13.32
N ASP A 104 -13.98 9.38 12.14
CA ASP A 104 -13.99 10.60 11.36
C ASP A 104 -15.22 10.58 10.44
N ASP A 105 -16.21 11.42 10.75
CA ASP A 105 -17.48 11.52 9.99
C ASP A 105 -17.29 12.03 8.53
N ASP A 106 -16.06 12.41 8.16
CA ASP A 106 -15.68 13.01 6.87
C ASP A 106 -14.94 12.05 5.90
N ASP A 107 -14.64 10.80 6.26
CA ASP A 107 -14.02 9.81 5.35
C ASP A 107 -15.08 8.82 4.80
N PRO A 108 -15.51 8.96 3.52
CA PRO A 108 -16.35 7.96 2.90
C PRO A 108 -15.47 6.71 2.67
N GLY A 109 -15.64 5.72 3.55
CA GLY A 109 -14.91 4.44 3.54
C GLY A 109 -14.74 3.79 2.17
#